data_AF-A0A3E4LJT9-F1
#
_entry.id   AF-A0A3E4LJT9-F1
#
_cell.length_a   1.000
_cell.length_b   1.000
_cell.length_c   1.000
_cell.angle_alpha   90.00
_cell.angle_beta   90.00
_cell.angle_gamma   90.00
#
_symmetry.space_group_name_H-M   'P 1'
#
loop_
_entity.id
_entity.type
_entity.pdbx_description
1 polymer ?
#
loop_
_entity_poly.entity_id
_entity_poly.type
_entity_poly.pdbx_seq_one_letter_code
_entity_poly.pdbx_strand_id
1 'polypeptide(L)'
;MTLLVYDYIIPGEYFLSEDVDTYINLKKIYEENKASIVSTEPHLEKIEYTDSQDKLFPKIRTESCEDAVKKFLEAKTMSDITQGNISISYSLKDIGRFKRTNWAFQKEWRYIISLSPMGLKEAYPASFEKHQEQIRRIEDTLSKPPYNQLFLEIDDKVLEEIEIVFGPKMSEAEKILAIALIKEYCPQAVYTESVLKIR
;
A
#
# COMPACT_ATOMS: atom_id res chain seq x y z
N MET A 1 -2.42 -15.38 -14.69
CA MET A 1 -3.77 -15.12 -14.22
C MET A 1 -3.75 -13.80 -13.48
N THR A 2 -4.38 -12.78 -14.05
CA THR A 2 -4.38 -11.42 -13.49
C THR A 2 -5.61 -11.30 -12.60
N LEU A 3 -5.42 -11.00 -11.31
CA LEU A 3 -6.46 -11.07 -10.29
C LEU A 3 -7.29 -9.77 -10.15
N LEU A 4 -6.86 -8.69 -10.80
CA LEU A 4 -7.39 -7.35 -10.61
C LEU A 4 -7.86 -6.77 -11.95
N VAL A 5 -8.89 -5.93 -11.89
CA VAL A 5 -9.35 -5.15 -13.05
C VAL A 5 -8.21 -4.25 -13.51
N TYR A 6 -7.94 -4.30 -14.81
CA TYR A 6 -6.80 -3.66 -15.44
C TYR A 6 -7.27 -2.41 -16.18
N ASP A 7 -6.66 -1.28 -15.86
CA ASP A 7 -6.87 -0.01 -16.56
C ASP A 7 -5.59 0.38 -17.31
N TYR A 8 -5.77 0.81 -18.55
CA TYR A 8 -4.73 1.42 -19.38
C TYR A 8 -5.01 2.91 -19.51
N ILE A 9 -4.06 3.74 -19.08
CA ILE A 9 -4.22 5.20 -19.06
C ILE A 9 -3.15 5.84 -19.94
N ILE A 10 -3.59 6.76 -20.81
CA ILE A 10 -2.73 7.47 -21.76
C ILE A 10 -2.14 8.76 -21.16
N PRO A 11 -1.01 9.26 -21.70
CA PRO A 11 -0.38 10.50 -21.25
C PRO A 11 -1.33 11.70 -21.28
N GLY A 12 -1.20 12.57 -20.27
CA GLY A 12 -2.01 13.78 -20.13
C GLY A 12 -3.27 13.61 -19.26
N GLU A 13 -3.70 12.37 -19.00
CA GLU A 13 -4.71 12.08 -17.99
C GLU A 13 -4.09 12.01 -16.60
N TYR A 14 -4.79 12.55 -15.59
CA TYR A 14 -4.37 12.50 -14.18
C TYR A 14 -2.92 12.95 -13.93
N PHE A 15 -2.42 13.90 -14.72
CA PHE A 15 -1.03 14.40 -14.68
C PHE A 15 0.06 13.34 -14.95
N LEU A 16 -0.29 12.23 -15.61
CA LEU A 16 0.65 11.21 -16.05
C LEU A 16 1.43 11.66 -17.30
N SER A 17 2.73 11.39 -17.32
CA SER A 17 3.63 11.74 -18.43
C SER A 17 3.89 10.60 -19.40
N GLU A 18 3.48 9.40 -19.05
CA GLU A 18 3.70 8.16 -19.80
C GLU A 18 2.45 7.28 -19.73
N ASP A 19 2.39 6.27 -20.61
CA ASP A 19 1.36 5.24 -20.53
C ASP A 19 1.51 4.46 -19.22
N VAL A 20 0.38 4.20 -18.56
CA VAL A 20 0.36 3.50 -17.28
C VAL A 20 -0.57 2.30 -17.34
N ASP A 21 0.01 1.15 -16.99
CA ASP A 21 -0.69 -0.09 -16.68
C ASP A 21 -0.91 -0.17 -15.17
N THR A 22 -2.16 -0.12 -14.71
CA THR A 22 -2.44 -0.19 -13.28
C THR A 22 -3.67 -1.04 -12.95
N TYR A 23 -3.70 -1.49 -11.70
CA TYR A 23 -4.83 -2.18 -11.08
C TYR A 23 -5.54 -1.30 -10.04
N ILE A 24 -5.13 -0.03 -9.96
CA ILE A 24 -5.74 0.98 -9.12
C ILE A 24 -6.71 1.78 -9.98
N ASN A 25 -7.93 1.97 -9.48
CA ASN A 25 -8.89 2.90 -10.06
C ASN A 25 -8.40 4.35 -9.87
N LEU A 26 -7.47 4.79 -10.72
CA LEU A 26 -6.83 6.11 -10.64
C LEU A 26 -7.83 7.24 -10.87
N LYS A 27 -8.86 7.01 -11.69
CA LYS A 27 -9.97 7.94 -11.89
C LYS A 27 -10.64 8.28 -10.56
N LYS A 28 -11.02 7.27 -9.78
CA LYS A 28 -11.64 7.45 -8.46
C LYS A 28 -10.73 8.23 -7.52
N ILE A 29 -9.46 7.86 -7.43
CA ILE A 29 -8.48 8.56 -6.57
C ILE A 29 -8.33 10.03 -6.99
N TYR A 30 -8.27 10.30 -8.30
CA TYR A 30 -8.18 11.65 -8.84
C TYR A 30 -9.45 12.49 -8.60
N GLU A 31 -10.62 11.89 -8.77
CA GLU A 31 -11.92 12.54 -8.55
C GLU A 31 -12.12 12.89 -7.08
N GLU A 32 -11.87 11.93 -6.18
CA GLU A 32 -11.97 12.13 -4.73
C GLU A 32 -10.91 13.11 -4.20
N ASN A 33 -9.71 13.10 -4.78
CA ASN A 33 -8.60 14.02 -4.48
C ASN A 33 -8.22 14.08 -2.98
N LYS A 34 -8.36 12.96 -2.26
CA LYS A 34 -8.00 12.84 -0.83
C LYS A 34 -6.58 12.33 -0.62
N ALA A 35 -6.08 11.56 -1.58
CA ALA A 35 -4.73 11.01 -1.58
C ALA A 35 -4.15 11.04 -3.00
N SER A 36 -2.86 10.75 -3.09
CA SER A 36 -2.18 10.47 -4.34
C SER A 36 -1.47 9.13 -4.22
N ILE A 37 -1.36 8.46 -5.36
CA ILE A 37 -0.71 7.17 -5.51
C ILE A 37 0.26 7.25 -6.68
N VAL A 38 1.38 6.53 -6.59
CA VAL A 38 2.29 6.41 -7.72
C VAL A 38 1.66 5.46 -8.74
N SER A 39 1.70 5.84 -10.01
CA SER A 39 1.09 5.09 -11.11
C SER A 39 1.56 3.63 -11.23
N THR A 40 2.78 3.34 -10.79
CA THR A 40 3.38 2.00 -10.87
C THR A 40 2.89 1.02 -9.81
N GLU A 41 2.04 1.44 -8.88
CA GLU A 41 1.46 0.59 -7.86
C GLU A 41 0.17 -0.12 -8.33
N PRO A 42 -0.21 -1.28 -7.74
CA PRO A 42 0.47 -2.01 -6.65
C PRO A 42 1.73 -2.77 -7.11
N HIS A 43 2.68 -2.97 -6.20
CA HIS A 43 3.83 -3.84 -6.42
C HIS A 43 3.61 -5.23 -5.81
N LEU A 44 3.71 -6.30 -6.61
CA LEU A 44 3.71 -7.68 -6.11
C LEU A 44 5.13 -8.09 -5.70
N GLU A 45 5.33 -8.26 -4.41
CA GLU A 45 6.66 -8.42 -3.82
C GLU A 45 6.79 -9.76 -3.09
N LYS A 46 7.89 -10.44 -3.36
CA LYS A 46 8.24 -11.65 -2.61
C LYS A 46 8.85 -11.25 -1.27
N ILE A 47 8.31 -11.80 -0.18
CA ILE A 47 8.78 -11.47 1.16
C ILE A 47 10.15 -12.09 1.43
N GLU A 48 11.05 -11.24 1.92
CA GLU A 48 12.38 -11.65 2.39
C GLU A 48 12.32 -11.98 3.88
N TYR A 49 13.01 -13.06 4.26
CA TYR A 49 13.01 -13.55 5.64
C TYR A 49 14.33 -13.19 6.34
N THR A 50 14.25 -12.48 7.46
CA THR A 50 15.42 -11.97 8.18
C THR A 50 15.12 -11.76 9.66
N ASP A 51 16.15 -11.82 10.51
CA ASP A 51 16.06 -11.46 11.94
C ASP A 51 16.73 -10.11 12.25
N SER A 52 17.22 -9.42 11.21
CA SER A 52 17.82 -8.09 11.31
C SER A 52 16.80 -7.06 11.78
N GLN A 53 17.06 -6.40 12.91
CA GLN A 53 16.08 -5.49 13.52
C GLN A 53 15.84 -4.24 12.67
N ASP A 54 16.88 -3.72 12.01
CA ASP A 54 16.80 -2.58 11.10
C ASP A 54 15.95 -2.86 9.85
N LYS A 55 15.85 -4.11 9.40
CA LYS A 55 14.97 -4.50 8.29
C LYS A 55 13.54 -4.75 8.75
N LEU A 56 13.38 -5.35 9.94
CA LEU A 56 12.07 -5.63 10.52
C LEU A 56 11.38 -4.37 11.05
N PHE A 57 12.17 -3.38 11.47
CA PHE A 57 11.75 -2.09 12.00
C PHE A 57 12.55 -0.99 11.29
N PRO A 58 12.28 -0.75 9.99
CA PRO A 58 13.05 0.18 9.18
C PRO A 58 12.92 1.61 9.67
N LYS A 59 14.05 2.32 9.64
CA LYS A 59 14.09 3.76 9.86
C LYS A 59 13.47 4.46 8.65
N ILE A 60 12.29 5.04 8.83
CA ILE A 60 11.57 5.70 7.74
C ILE A 60 12.09 7.10 7.48
N ARG A 61 12.44 7.84 8.53
CA ARG A 61 12.85 9.24 8.44
C ARG A 61 14.33 9.42 8.72
N THR A 62 15.02 10.17 7.87
CA THR A 62 16.40 10.61 8.10
C THR A 62 16.49 12.13 8.04
N GLU A 63 17.16 12.72 9.01
CA GLU A 63 17.31 14.16 9.22
C GLU A 63 18.80 14.53 9.18
N SER A 64 19.16 15.66 8.54
CA SER A 64 20.56 16.13 8.53
C SER A 64 21.04 16.68 9.87
N CYS A 65 20.11 17.16 10.70
CA CYS A 65 20.39 17.69 12.03
C CYS A 65 19.21 17.43 12.98
N GLU A 66 19.42 17.66 14.27
CA GLU A 66 18.34 17.67 15.26
C GLU A 66 17.27 18.70 14.89
N ASP A 67 16.00 18.30 15.04
CA ASP A 67 14.81 19.08 14.69
C ASP A 67 14.75 19.57 13.23
N ALA A 68 15.37 18.84 12.29
CA ALA A 68 15.34 19.21 10.88
C ALA A 68 13.91 19.33 10.35
N VAL A 69 13.01 18.41 10.73
CA VAL A 69 11.58 18.48 10.37
C VAL A 69 10.95 19.79 10.81
N LYS A 70 11.11 20.15 12.09
CA LYS A 70 10.53 21.38 12.63
C LYS A 70 11.08 22.61 11.91
N LYS A 71 12.41 22.68 11.74
CA LYS A 71 13.06 23.79 11.02
C LYS A 71 12.59 23.89 9.58
N PHE A 72 12.38 22.76 8.92
CA PHE A 72 11.86 22.72 7.56
C PHE A 72 10.42 23.23 7.47
N LEU A 73 9.56 22.83 8.41
CA LEU A 73 8.16 23.28 8.45
C LEU A 73 8.01 24.76 8.85
N GLU A 74 8.97 25.31 9.61
CA GLU A 74 8.99 26.73 10.03
C GLU A 74 9.69 27.66 9.02
N ALA A 75 10.43 27.11 8.06
CA ALA A 75 11.14 27.88 7.04
C ALA A 75 10.16 28.65 6.14
N LYS A 76 10.51 29.89 5.79
CA LYS A 76 9.68 30.75 4.94
C LYS A 76 10.02 30.59 3.48
N THR A 77 11.27 30.23 3.18
CA THR A 77 11.78 30.11 1.83
C THR A 77 12.73 28.92 1.70
N MET A 78 12.93 28.46 0.46
CA MET A 78 13.92 27.43 0.15
C MET A 78 15.37 27.88 0.48
N SER A 79 15.63 29.19 0.52
CA SER A 79 16.94 29.72 0.90
C SER A 79 17.25 29.44 2.36
N ASP A 80 16.25 29.50 3.25
CA ASP A 80 16.41 29.21 4.69
C ASP A 80 16.86 27.75 4.89
N ILE A 81 16.29 26.82 4.10
CA ILE A 81 16.64 25.40 4.09
C ILE A 81 18.08 25.19 3.63
N THR A 82 18.44 25.80 2.51
CA THR A 82 19.75 25.61 1.87
C THR A 82 20.86 26.19 2.74
N GLN A 83 20.69 27.42 3.26
CA GLN A 83 21.67 28.06 4.13
C GLN A 83 21.81 27.34 5.47
N GLY A 84 20.71 26.77 5.97
CA GLY A 84 20.69 25.97 7.19
C GLY A 84 21.25 24.55 7.04
N ASN A 85 21.59 24.11 5.82
CA ASN A 85 21.92 22.71 5.50
C ASN A 85 20.87 21.71 6.03
N ILE A 86 19.60 22.09 5.92
CA ILE A 86 18.47 21.29 6.40
C ILE A 86 18.04 20.33 5.29
N SER A 87 18.06 19.02 5.57
CA SER A 87 17.52 18.01 4.66
C SER A 87 16.78 16.95 5.45
N ILE A 88 15.62 16.54 4.92
CA ILE A 88 14.80 15.46 5.47
C ILE A 88 14.51 14.50 4.32
N SER A 89 14.54 13.20 4.61
CA SER A 89 14.15 12.17 3.65
C SER A 89 13.26 11.13 4.32
N TYR A 90 12.26 10.67 3.56
CA TYR A 90 11.38 9.59 3.94
C TYR A 90 11.59 8.42 2.97
N SER A 91 11.84 7.23 3.50
CA SER A 91 12.01 6.02 2.71
C SER A 91 11.00 4.96 3.15
N LEU A 92 10.06 4.63 2.27
CA LEU A 92 9.11 3.54 2.46
C LEU A 92 9.62 2.22 1.87
N LYS A 93 10.83 2.22 1.30
CA LYS A 93 11.43 1.10 0.57
C LYS A 93 11.26 -0.23 1.29
N ASP A 94 11.59 -0.30 2.57
CA ASP A 94 11.67 -1.57 3.30
C ASP A 94 10.35 -1.95 4.01
N ILE A 95 9.35 -1.06 4.00
CA ILE A 95 8.06 -1.30 4.68
C ILE A 95 7.35 -2.50 4.04
N GLY A 96 6.91 -3.43 4.88
CA GLY A 96 6.10 -4.56 4.46
C GLY A 96 6.85 -5.64 3.67
N ARG A 97 8.17 -5.51 3.45
CA ARG A 97 8.97 -6.44 2.63
C ARG A 97 9.66 -7.56 3.41
N PHE A 98 9.85 -7.38 4.72
CA PHE A 98 10.58 -8.31 5.56
C PHE A 98 9.69 -9.02 6.58
N LYS A 99 10.02 -10.27 6.90
CA LYS A 99 9.38 -11.07 7.95
C LYS A 99 10.41 -11.91 8.71
N ARG A 100 10.13 -12.25 9.96
CA ARG A 100 11.06 -13.08 10.77
C ARG A 100 11.30 -14.45 10.16
N THR A 101 12.52 -14.98 10.33
CA THR A 101 12.95 -16.25 9.71
C THR A 101 12.12 -17.45 10.15
N ASN A 102 11.57 -17.42 11.38
CA ASN A 102 10.68 -18.47 11.88
C ASN A 102 9.38 -18.62 11.06
N TRP A 103 9.05 -17.67 10.19
CA TRP A 103 7.91 -17.70 9.27
C TRP A 103 8.28 -18.06 7.82
N ALA A 104 9.55 -18.40 7.55
CA ALA A 104 10.05 -18.67 6.19
C ALA A 104 9.30 -19.77 5.44
N PHE A 105 8.68 -20.71 6.17
CA PHE A 105 7.89 -21.79 5.59
C PHE A 105 6.65 -21.31 4.80
N GLN A 106 6.17 -20.09 5.05
CA GLN A 106 4.96 -19.56 4.41
C GLN A 106 5.17 -19.17 2.94
N LYS A 107 6.41 -18.87 2.52
CA LYS A 107 6.74 -18.45 1.15
C LYS A 107 5.82 -17.32 0.64
N GLU A 108 5.68 -16.29 1.46
CA GLU A 108 4.69 -15.24 1.31
C GLU A 108 5.02 -14.26 0.17
N TRP A 109 3.98 -13.79 -0.51
CA TRP A 109 4.01 -12.65 -1.44
C TRP A 109 3.02 -11.60 -0.96
N ARG A 110 3.32 -10.32 -1.14
CA ARG A 110 2.42 -9.21 -0.78
C ARG A 110 2.25 -8.25 -1.93
N TYR A 111 1.05 -7.75 -2.10
CA TYR A 111 0.83 -6.50 -2.83
C TYR A 111 1.12 -5.33 -1.89
N ILE A 112 2.01 -4.43 -2.31
CA ILE A 112 2.36 -3.21 -1.58
C ILE A 112 1.77 -2.01 -2.34
N ILE A 113 1.03 -1.19 -1.59
CA ILE A 113 0.39 0.05 -2.05
C ILE A 113 0.71 1.14 -1.03
N SER A 114 1.20 2.28 -1.52
CA SER A 114 1.61 3.44 -0.75
C SER A 114 0.82 4.66 -1.21
N LEU A 115 0.10 5.26 -0.28
CA LEU A 115 -0.71 6.45 -0.53
C LEU A 115 -0.12 7.65 0.20
N SER A 116 0.04 8.75 -0.53
CA SER A 116 0.39 10.06 0.04
C SER A 116 -0.87 10.77 0.54
N PRO A 117 -0.88 11.38 1.75
CA PRO A 117 -2.04 12.04 2.35
C PRO A 117 -2.34 13.42 1.73
N MET A 118 -2.12 13.57 0.43
CA MET A 118 -2.34 14.78 -0.33
C MET A 118 -2.91 14.40 -1.69
N GLY A 119 -4.03 15.02 -2.06
CA GLY A 119 -4.68 14.77 -3.35
C GLY A 119 -3.81 15.15 -4.54
N LEU A 120 -3.95 14.47 -5.67
CA LEU A 120 -3.14 14.73 -6.86
C LEU A 120 -3.36 16.14 -7.45
N LYS A 121 -4.62 16.62 -7.48
CA LYS A 121 -4.96 18.00 -7.88
C LYS A 121 -4.45 19.03 -6.87
N GLU A 122 -4.36 18.63 -5.60
CA GLU A 122 -3.81 19.51 -4.55
C GLU A 122 -2.30 19.65 -4.69
N ALA A 123 -1.59 18.54 -4.93
CA ALA A 123 -0.14 18.49 -5.10
C ALA A 123 0.35 19.22 -6.36
N TYR A 124 -0.48 19.30 -7.40
CA TYR A 124 -0.12 19.92 -8.68
C TYR A 124 -0.59 21.39 -8.82
N PRO A 125 0.22 22.31 -9.39
CA PRO A 125 1.66 22.15 -9.60
C PRO A 125 2.39 22.14 -8.25
N ALA A 126 3.60 21.56 -8.23
CA ALA A 126 4.42 21.49 -7.03
C ALA A 126 4.86 22.90 -6.57
N SER A 127 4.83 23.13 -5.26
CA SER A 127 5.39 24.33 -4.63
C SER A 127 6.04 23.97 -3.30
N PHE A 128 6.84 24.88 -2.75
CA PHE A 128 7.49 24.67 -1.46
C PHE A 128 6.48 24.52 -0.33
N GLU A 129 5.45 25.37 -0.31
CA GLU A 129 4.40 25.38 0.71
C GLU A 129 3.57 24.08 0.66
N LYS A 130 3.28 23.58 -0.55
CA LYS A 130 2.61 22.29 -0.73
C LYS A 130 3.46 21.12 -0.24
N HIS A 131 4.76 21.17 -0.47
CA HIS A 131 5.68 20.16 0.06
C HIS A 131 5.75 20.22 1.59
N GLN A 132 5.81 21.41 2.20
CA GLN A 132 5.71 21.57 3.65
C GLN A 132 4.39 21.01 4.21
N GLU A 133 3.26 21.29 3.56
CA GLU A 133 1.97 20.75 3.97
C GLU A 133 1.92 19.22 3.87
N GLN A 134 2.49 18.64 2.81
CA GLN A 134 2.61 17.18 2.68
C GLN A 134 3.41 16.59 3.84
N ILE A 135 4.58 17.16 4.17
CA ILE A 135 5.41 16.71 5.30
C ILE A 135 4.64 16.88 6.62
N ARG A 136 3.94 18.00 6.82
CA ARG A 136 3.13 18.23 8.01
C ARG A 136 2.08 17.14 8.21
N ARG A 137 1.42 16.69 7.15
CA ARG A 137 0.43 15.61 7.21
C ARG A 137 1.06 14.24 7.48
N ILE A 138 2.22 13.96 6.90
CA ILE A 138 2.96 12.70 7.15
C ILE A 138 3.39 12.61 8.61
N GLU A 139 3.78 13.74 9.21
CA GLU A 139 4.26 13.83 10.59
C GLU A 139 3.13 13.92 11.64
N ASP A 140 1.89 14.20 11.22
CA ASP A 140 0.74 14.26 12.11
C ASP A 140 0.25 12.84 12.45
N THR A 141 0.76 12.28 13.54
CA THR A 141 0.38 10.95 14.05
C THR A 141 -1.05 10.85 14.57
N LEU A 142 -1.77 11.98 14.71
CA LEU A 142 -3.17 12.02 15.13
C LEU A 142 -4.12 12.11 13.94
N SER A 143 -3.60 12.41 12.74
CA SER A 143 -4.38 12.48 11.52
C SER A 143 -4.95 11.11 11.15
N LYS A 144 -6.18 11.11 10.63
CA LYS A 144 -6.77 9.89 10.05
C LYS A 144 -6.21 9.71 8.64
N PRO A 145 -5.90 8.48 8.22
CA PRO A 145 -5.50 8.25 6.83
C PRO A 145 -6.64 8.66 5.89
N PRO A 146 -6.33 9.13 4.67
CA PRO A 146 -7.36 9.48 3.67
C PRO A 146 -8.31 8.32 3.37
N TYR A 147 -7.80 7.10 3.44
CA TYR A 147 -8.53 5.85 3.29
C TYR A 147 -8.29 4.97 4.52
N ASN A 148 -9.35 4.67 5.27
CA ASN A 148 -9.30 3.63 6.30
C ASN A 148 -9.25 2.23 5.69
N GLN A 149 -9.82 2.08 4.49
CA GLN A 149 -9.92 0.84 3.73
C GLN A 149 -9.77 1.17 2.25
N LEU A 150 -8.98 0.38 1.53
CA LEU A 150 -8.84 0.45 0.08
C LEU A 150 -9.36 -0.87 -0.49
N PHE A 151 -10.42 -0.79 -1.28
CA PHE A 151 -10.98 -1.94 -1.99
C PHE A 151 -10.45 -1.90 -3.42
N LEU A 152 -9.75 -2.96 -3.81
CA LEU A 152 -9.33 -3.16 -5.18
C LEU A 152 -10.46 -3.82 -5.96
N GLU A 153 -10.61 -3.42 -7.21
CA GLU A 153 -11.56 -4.05 -8.13
C GLU A 153 -10.92 -5.35 -8.62
N ILE A 154 -11.59 -6.46 -8.35
CA ILE A 154 -11.20 -7.79 -8.83
C ILE A 154 -12.01 -8.10 -10.08
N ASP A 155 -11.40 -8.79 -11.05
CA ASP A 155 -12.14 -9.27 -12.21
C ASP A 155 -13.10 -10.38 -11.74
N ASP A 156 -14.39 -10.28 -12.08
CA ASP A 156 -15.43 -11.24 -11.65
C ASP A 156 -15.07 -12.69 -11.99
N LYS A 157 -14.27 -12.91 -13.05
CA LYS A 157 -13.83 -14.24 -13.49
C LYS A 157 -12.81 -14.87 -12.56
N VAL A 158 -12.13 -14.10 -11.71
CA VAL A 158 -11.08 -14.66 -10.82
C VAL A 158 -11.66 -15.58 -9.77
N LEU A 159 -12.96 -15.42 -9.47
CA LEU A 159 -13.69 -16.29 -8.56
C LEU A 159 -14.08 -17.62 -9.19
N GLU A 160 -13.99 -17.76 -10.52
CA GLU A 160 -14.30 -19.02 -11.23
C GLU A 160 -13.22 -20.09 -10.97
N GLU A 161 -11.97 -19.67 -10.73
CA GLU A 161 -10.81 -20.55 -10.55
C GLU A 161 -10.28 -20.57 -9.12
N ILE A 162 -11.02 -20.02 -8.15
CA ILE A 162 -10.54 -19.91 -6.77
C ILE A 162 -10.49 -21.28 -6.07
N GLU A 163 -9.37 -21.54 -5.40
CA GLU A 163 -9.18 -22.69 -4.51
C GLU A 163 -9.20 -22.23 -3.05
N ILE A 164 -9.99 -22.90 -2.21
CA ILE A 164 -10.21 -22.54 -0.81
C ILE A 164 -9.76 -23.68 0.11
N VAL A 165 -8.83 -23.42 1.02
CA VAL A 165 -8.41 -24.42 2.01
C VAL A 165 -8.98 -24.07 3.38
N PHE A 166 -9.83 -24.93 3.94
CA PHE A 166 -10.37 -24.73 5.29
C PHE A 166 -9.27 -24.87 6.34
N GLY A 167 -9.25 -23.91 7.26
CA GLY A 167 -8.27 -23.88 8.34
C GLY A 167 -8.39 -25.11 9.24
N PRO A 168 -7.28 -25.62 9.80
CA PRO A 168 -7.27 -26.90 10.54
C PRO A 168 -8.03 -26.86 11.87
N LYS A 169 -8.51 -25.70 12.29
CA LYS A 169 -9.31 -25.48 13.50
C LYS A 169 -10.72 -24.97 13.21
N MET A 170 -11.14 -24.89 11.94
CA MET A 170 -12.54 -24.55 11.64
C MET A 170 -13.46 -25.63 12.19
N SER A 171 -14.45 -25.21 12.95
CA SER A 171 -15.55 -26.05 13.39
C SER A 171 -16.45 -26.45 12.21
N GLU A 172 -17.21 -27.52 12.39
CA GLU A 172 -18.17 -27.97 11.37
C GLU A 172 -19.23 -26.90 11.06
N ALA A 173 -19.65 -26.11 12.05
CA ALA A 173 -20.59 -25.00 11.85
C ALA A 173 -20.01 -23.90 10.94
N GLU A 174 -18.74 -23.52 11.17
CA GLU A 174 -18.04 -22.53 10.34
C GLU A 174 -17.84 -23.06 8.91
N LYS A 175 -17.54 -24.35 8.76
CA LYS A 175 -17.43 -24.98 7.42
C LYS A 175 -18.75 -24.98 6.68
N ILE A 176 -19.86 -25.32 7.35
CA ILE A 176 -21.20 -25.27 6.74
C ILE A 176 -21.51 -23.86 6.26
N LEU A 177 -21.22 -22.83 7.07
CA LEU A 177 -21.41 -21.44 6.68
C LEU A 177 -20.54 -21.06 5.48
N ALA A 178 -19.26 -21.43 5.49
CA ALA A 178 -18.34 -21.18 4.38
C ALA A 178 -18.81 -21.87 3.10
N ILE A 179 -19.23 -23.14 3.16
CA ILE A 179 -19.78 -23.88 2.02
C ILE A 179 -21.05 -23.21 1.48
N ALA A 180 -21.92 -22.69 2.35
CA ALA A 180 -23.11 -21.97 1.91
C ALA A 180 -22.74 -20.69 1.13
N LEU A 181 -21.76 -19.93 1.61
CA LEU A 181 -21.24 -18.74 0.90
C LEU A 181 -20.58 -19.12 -0.43
N ILE A 182 -19.77 -20.18 -0.45
CA ILE A 182 -19.12 -20.68 -1.68
C ILE A 182 -20.18 -21.05 -2.72
N LYS A 183 -21.23 -21.78 -2.34
CA LYS A 183 -22.29 -22.18 -3.27
C LYS A 183 -23.06 -20.99 -3.86
N GLU A 184 -23.24 -19.93 -3.10
CA GLU A 184 -23.95 -18.73 -3.54
C GLU A 184 -23.08 -17.85 -4.46
N TYR A 185 -21.83 -17.59 -4.06
CA TYR A 185 -21.00 -16.56 -4.69
C TYR A 185 -19.90 -17.12 -5.60
N CYS A 186 -19.42 -18.34 -5.38
CA CYS A 186 -18.33 -18.97 -6.14
C CYS A 186 -18.61 -20.45 -6.40
N PRO A 187 -19.70 -20.82 -7.11
CA PRO A 187 -20.17 -22.20 -7.20
C PRO A 187 -19.18 -23.17 -7.88
N GLN A 188 -18.20 -22.65 -8.63
CA GLN A 188 -17.15 -23.43 -9.29
C GLN A 188 -15.89 -23.61 -8.43
N ALA A 189 -15.81 -22.95 -7.28
CA ALA A 189 -14.63 -22.99 -6.42
C ALA A 189 -14.36 -24.42 -5.90
N VAL A 190 -13.10 -24.82 -5.94
CA VAL A 190 -12.66 -26.07 -5.30
C VAL A 190 -12.30 -25.76 -3.86
N TYR A 191 -12.82 -26.54 -2.91
CA TYR A 191 -12.42 -26.41 -1.51
C TYR A 191 -11.92 -27.72 -0.92
N THR A 192 -10.90 -27.63 -0.05
CA THR A 192 -10.25 -28.77 0.58
C THR A 192 -9.99 -28.54 2.07
N GLU A 193 -9.81 -29.61 2.84
CA GLU A 193 -9.36 -29.52 4.22
C GLU A 193 -7.84 -29.24 4.29
N SER A 194 -7.42 -28.45 5.28
CA SER A 194 -5.99 -28.27 5.55
C SER A 194 -5.33 -29.60 5.91
N VAL A 195 -4.17 -29.86 5.30
CA VAL A 195 -3.32 -31.02 5.64
C VAL A 195 -2.59 -30.84 6.98
N LEU A 196 -2.55 -29.61 7.52
CA LEU A 196 -1.93 -29.33 8.81
C LEU A 196 -2.81 -29.86 9.93
N LYS A 197 -2.25 -30.69 10.81
CA LYS A 197 -2.95 -31.16 12.01
C LYS A 197 -2.39 -30.43 13.23
N ILE A 198 -3.12 -29.43 13.73
CA ILE A 198 -2.75 -28.70 14.94
C ILE A 198 -3.39 -29.42 16.12
N ARG A 199 -2.54 -30.00 16.99
CA ARG A 199 -2.95 -30.60 18.27
C ARG A 199 -3.26 -29.53 19.31
#